data_AF-A0A0S8HFI6-F1
#
_entry.id   AF-A0A0S8HFI6-F1
#
_cell.length_a   1.000
_cell.length_b   1.000
_cell.length_c   1.000
_cell.angle_alpha   90.00
_cell.angle_beta   90.00
_cell.angle_gamma   90.00
#
_symmetry.space_group_name_H-M   'P 1'
#
loop_
_entity.id
_entity.type
_entity.pdbx_description
1 polymer ?
#
loop_
_entity_poly.entity_id
_entity_poly.type
_entity_poly.pdbx_seq_one_letter_code
_entity_poly.pdbx_strand_id
1 'polypeptide(L)'
;ALRSRGVQLAMVTLHVGLGTFEPVRTERLEGHSMHPEWYELPAAAAEALAAARRDHRRIVAVGTTSVRVLETAAATGPLAARQGWTNLFIHPPAEFRATDALLTNFHLPRSTLLMLVAAFCAPGSTGGLRLILDAYAEAVQMRYRFYSYGDAMLIL
;
A
#
# COMPACT_ATOMS: atom_id res chain seq x y z
N ALA A 1 2.42 0.03 -23.56
CA ALA A 1 0.96 -0.04 -23.42
C ALA A 1 0.38 1.05 -22.50
N LEU A 2 0.82 1.19 -21.24
CA LEU A 2 0.28 2.19 -20.31
C LEU A 2 0.61 3.65 -20.70
N ARG A 3 1.90 3.95 -20.94
CA ARG A 3 2.33 5.29 -21.37
C ARG A 3 1.66 5.75 -22.66
N SER A 4 1.48 4.85 -23.63
CA SER A 4 0.77 5.12 -24.89
C SER A 4 -0.72 5.38 -24.71
N ARG A 5 -1.29 5.04 -23.54
CA ARG A 5 -2.67 5.35 -23.14
C ARG A 5 -2.74 6.56 -22.20
N GLY A 6 -1.66 7.34 -22.07
CA GLY A 6 -1.61 8.54 -21.23
C GLY A 6 -1.39 8.29 -19.74
N VAL A 7 -1.10 7.06 -19.32
CA VAL A 7 -0.78 6.77 -17.91
C VAL A 7 0.64 7.20 -17.61
N GLN A 8 0.79 8.14 -16.67
CA GLN A 8 2.08 8.59 -16.15
C GLN A 8 2.63 7.59 -15.14
N LEU A 9 3.96 7.47 -15.09
CA LEU A 9 4.66 6.63 -14.11
C LEU A 9 5.48 7.53 -13.19
N ALA A 10 5.32 7.34 -11.89
CA ALA A 10 6.11 7.99 -10.85
C ALA A 10 6.78 6.91 -10.00
N MET A 11 8.08 7.04 -9.77
CA MET A 11 8.87 6.05 -9.04
C MET A 11 9.17 6.57 -7.63
N VAL A 12 9.01 5.71 -6.63
CA VAL A 12 9.40 5.95 -5.23
C VAL A 12 10.32 4.83 -4.78
N THR A 13 11.11 5.09 -3.76
CA THR A 13 12.06 4.13 -3.19
C THR A 13 11.70 3.83 -1.74
N LEU A 14 11.76 2.56 -1.35
CA LEU A 14 11.76 2.14 0.05
C LEU A 14 12.83 1.05 0.20
N HIS A 15 13.78 1.27 1.10
CA HIS A 15 14.74 0.26 1.50
C HIS A 15 14.07 -0.64 2.55
N VAL A 16 13.49 -1.74 2.07
CA VAL A 16 12.82 -2.72 2.93
C VAL A 16 13.83 -3.46 3.80
N GLY A 17 13.50 -3.63 5.07
CA GLY A 17 14.23 -4.42 6.03
C GLY A 17 13.52 -5.73 6.36
N LEU A 18 14.13 -6.54 7.24
CA LEU A 18 13.58 -7.82 7.68
C LEU A 18 12.16 -7.68 8.28
N GLY A 19 11.91 -6.57 8.97
CA GLY A 19 10.63 -6.28 9.64
C GLY A 19 9.40 -6.22 8.74
N THR A 20 9.54 -5.87 7.45
CA THR A 20 8.37 -5.78 6.54
C THR A 20 7.70 -7.15 6.33
N PHE A 21 8.48 -8.24 6.43
CA PHE A 21 7.99 -9.60 6.18
C PHE A 21 7.77 -10.40 7.46
N GLU A 22 7.97 -9.79 8.63
CA GLU A 22 7.77 -10.48 9.89
C GLU A 22 6.28 -10.76 10.15
N PRO A 23 5.92 -11.97 10.59
CA PRO A 23 4.55 -12.27 10.99
C PRO A 23 4.12 -11.36 12.15
N VAL A 24 2.85 -10.94 12.16
CA VAL A 24 2.31 -10.26 13.34
C VAL A 24 2.16 -11.31 14.45
N ARG A 25 3.06 -11.25 15.44
CA ARG A 25 3.13 -12.22 16.56
C ARG A 25 2.32 -11.80 17.79
N THR A 26 1.77 -10.58 17.80
CA THR A 26 1.07 -10.04 18.97
C THR A 26 -0.44 -10.33 18.89
N GLU A 27 -1.05 -10.70 20.02
CA GLU A 27 -2.51 -10.84 20.13
C GLU A 27 -3.25 -9.48 20.02
N ARG A 28 -2.52 -8.39 20.24
CA ARG A 28 -2.99 -7.00 20.14
C ARG A 28 -2.22 -6.28 19.04
N LEU A 29 -2.94 -5.78 18.03
CA LEU A 29 -2.36 -5.08 16.88
C LEU A 29 -1.64 -3.79 17.30
N GLU A 30 -2.10 -3.17 18.39
CA GLU A 30 -1.55 -1.93 18.95
C GLU A 30 -0.12 -2.10 19.51
N GLY A 31 0.33 -3.35 19.73
CA GLY A 31 1.67 -3.66 20.23
C GLY A 31 2.70 -3.97 19.13
N HIS A 32 2.30 -4.01 17.85
CA HIS A 32 3.22 -4.31 16.77
C HIS A 32 3.96 -3.04 16.31
N SER A 33 5.28 -3.03 16.50
CA SER A 33 6.13 -1.95 16.02
C SER A 33 6.82 -2.36 14.72
N MET A 34 6.57 -1.61 13.65
CA MET A 34 7.30 -1.77 12.39
C MET A 34 8.73 -1.26 12.56
N HIS A 35 9.70 -2.03 12.07
CA HIS A 35 11.07 -1.55 11.96
C HIS A 35 11.13 -0.33 11.02
N PRO A 36 11.81 0.76 11.41
CA PRO A 36 11.99 1.91 10.53
C PRO A 36 12.69 1.54 9.24
N GLU A 37 12.14 1.98 8.13
CA GLU A 37 12.68 1.77 6.78
C GLU A 37 12.90 3.11 6.10
N TRP A 38 14.03 3.24 5.42
CA TRP A 38 14.33 4.49 4.72
C TRP A 38 13.54 4.55 3.41
N TYR A 39 12.98 5.72 3.12
CA TYR A 39 12.25 5.98 1.88
C TYR A 39 12.72 7.25 1.18
N GLU A 40 12.43 7.31 -0.12
CA GLU A 40 12.60 8.49 -0.95
C GLU A 40 11.39 8.68 -1.87
N LEU A 41 10.89 9.91 -1.90
CA LEU A 41 10.00 10.43 -2.91
C LEU A 41 10.78 11.51 -3.70
N PRO A 42 11.33 11.17 -4.88
CA PRO A 42 12.09 12.11 -5.70
C PRO A 42 11.23 13.28 -6.20
N ALA A 43 11.85 14.42 -6.51
CA ALA A 43 11.15 15.62 -6.97
C ALA A 43 10.26 15.38 -8.20
N ALA A 44 10.78 14.70 -9.22
CA ALA A 44 10.01 14.38 -10.42
C ALA A 44 8.76 13.53 -10.13
N ALA A 45 8.85 12.59 -9.18
CA ALA A 45 7.70 11.79 -8.75
C ALA A 45 6.70 12.62 -7.95
N ALA A 46 7.18 13.44 -7.01
CA ALA A 46 6.34 14.35 -6.25
C ALA A 46 5.55 15.31 -7.14
N GLU A 47 6.21 15.92 -8.13
CA GLU A 47 5.58 16.83 -9.10
C GLU A 47 4.50 16.12 -9.92
N ALA A 48 4.77 14.91 -10.41
CA ALA A 48 3.80 14.12 -11.16
C ALA A 48 2.56 13.76 -10.30
N LEU A 49 2.76 13.38 -9.05
CA LEU A 49 1.68 13.05 -8.12
C LEU A 49 0.89 14.30 -7.71
N ALA A 50 1.56 15.43 -7.47
CA ALA A 50 0.91 16.70 -7.16
C ALA A 50 0.08 17.23 -8.34
N ALA A 51 0.59 17.09 -9.57
CA ALA A 51 -0.18 17.38 -10.78
C ALA A 51 -1.39 16.45 -10.90
N ALA A 52 -1.22 15.14 -10.64
CA ALA A 52 -2.35 14.20 -10.64
C ALA A 52 -3.45 14.61 -9.66
N ARG A 53 -3.08 15.05 -8.44
CA ARG A 53 -4.02 15.56 -7.45
C ARG A 53 -4.74 16.83 -7.91
N ARG A 54 -4.02 17.81 -8.44
CA ARG A 54 -4.60 19.06 -9.00
C ARG A 54 -5.56 18.78 -10.15
N ASP A 55 -5.25 17.81 -10.99
CA ASP A 55 -6.05 17.45 -12.17
C ASP A 55 -7.16 16.42 -11.85
N HIS A 56 -7.39 16.12 -10.57
CA HIS A 56 -8.34 15.10 -10.10
C HIS A 56 -8.15 13.71 -10.74
N ARG A 57 -6.90 13.36 -11.08
CA ARG A 57 -6.52 12.05 -11.59
C ARG A 57 -6.25 11.08 -10.45
N ARG A 58 -6.58 9.80 -10.70
CA ARG A 58 -6.29 8.72 -9.76
C ARG A 58 -4.79 8.45 -9.65
N ILE A 59 -4.32 8.24 -8.42
CA ILE A 59 -3.00 7.72 -8.07
C ILE A 59 -3.16 6.25 -7.72
N VAL A 60 -2.55 5.39 -8.55
CA VAL A 60 -2.55 3.94 -8.37
C VAL A 60 -1.20 3.51 -7.81
N ALA A 61 -1.18 3.05 -6.57
CA ALA A 61 0.04 2.46 -5.99
C ALA A 61 0.24 1.04 -6.54
N VAL A 62 1.49 0.74 -6.91
CA VAL A 62 1.90 -0.60 -7.36
C VAL A 62 2.77 -1.20 -6.26
N GLY A 63 2.17 -2.03 -5.43
CA GLY A 63 2.78 -2.63 -4.24
C GLY A 63 2.47 -1.86 -2.96
N THR A 64 2.36 -2.62 -1.85
CA THR A 64 2.11 -2.10 -0.50
C THR A 64 3.25 -1.22 0.02
N THR A 65 4.48 -1.49 -0.42
CA THR A 65 5.67 -0.65 -0.21
C THR A 65 5.44 0.76 -0.72
N SER A 66 4.92 0.94 -1.93
CA SER A 66 4.63 2.26 -2.48
C SER A 66 3.54 2.98 -1.70
N VAL A 67 2.50 2.26 -1.23
CA VAL A 67 1.47 2.82 -0.35
C VAL A 67 2.09 3.41 0.91
N ARG A 68 2.96 2.66 1.59
CA ARG A 68 3.62 3.14 2.82
C ARG A 68 4.44 4.40 2.59
N VAL A 69 5.17 4.48 1.46
CA VAL A 69 5.91 5.70 1.12
C VAL A 69 4.97 6.88 0.89
N LEU A 70 3.92 6.70 0.08
CA LEU A 70 2.98 7.75 -0.28
C LEU A 70 2.19 8.26 0.94
N GLU A 71 1.66 7.36 1.76
CA GLU A 71 0.92 7.73 2.97
C GLU A 71 1.83 8.35 4.04
N THR A 72 3.09 7.90 4.15
CA THR A 72 4.08 8.57 5.00
C THR A 72 4.33 10.01 4.51
N ALA A 73 4.52 10.20 3.20
CA ALA A 73 4.75 11.51 2.64
C ALA A 73 3.52 12.43 2.79
N ALA A 74 2.31 11.89 2.66
CA ALA A 74 1.08 12.65 2.81
C ALA A 74 0.71 12.97 4.27
N ALA A 75 1.30 12.26 5.24
CA ALA A 75 1.05 12.51 6.66
C ALA A 75 1.46 13.93 7.09
N THR A 76 2.49 14.51 6.46
CA THR A 76 3.02 15.84 6.83
C THR A 76 2.59 16.97 5.88
N GLY A 77 1.61 16.73 5.01
CA GLY A 77 1.09 17.73 4.07
C GLY A 77 1.05 17.23 2.62
N PRO A 78 1.02 18.14 1.63
CA PRO A 78 1.02 17.77 0.22
C PRO A 78 2.22 16.90 -0.17
N LEU A 79 2.02 16.03 -1.18
CA LEU A 79 3.09 15.22 -1.75
C LEU A 79 4.17 16.13 -2.35
N ALA A 80 5.34 16.11 -1.70
CA ALA A 80 6.49 16.95 -2.03
C ALA A 80 7.77 16.12 -1.89
N ALA A 81 8.80 16.49 -2.66
CA ALA A 81 10.10 15.81 -2.67
C ALA A 81 10.65 15.68 -1.25
N ARG A 82 10.98 14.45 -0.84
CA ARG A 82 11.48 14.18 0.51
C ARG A 82 12.11 12.81 0.62
N GLN A 83 12.91 12.66 1.66
CA GLN A 83 13.47 11.39 2.09
C GLN A 83 13.42 11.31 3.62
N GLY A 84 13.45 10.12 4.17
CA GLY A 84 13.45 9.93 5.61
C GLY A 84 13.17 8.51 6.01
N TRP A 85 12.72 8.33 7.23
CA TRP A 85 12.37 7.03 7.78
C TRP A 85 10.85 6.90 7.90
N THR A 86 10.34 5.71 7.60
CA THR A 86 8.96 5.33 7.86
C THR A 86 8.92 4.06 8.68
N ASN A 87 8.19 4.12 9.79
CA ASN A 87 7.73 2.98 10.56
C ASN A 87 6.19 2.89 10.51
N LEU A 88 5.58 3.46 9.46
CA LEU A 88 4.13 3.48 9.31
C LEU A 88 3.59 2.05 9.20
N PHE A 89 2.83 1.66 10.22
CA PHE A 89 2.05 0.43 10.23
C PHE A 89 0.60 0.76 9.85
N ILE A 90 0.17 0.30 8.68
CA ILE A 90 -1.20 0.54 8.19
C ILE A 90 -2.04 -0.70 8.52
N HIS A 91 -3.07 -0.51 9.34
CA HIS A 91 -4.03 -1.55 9.71
C HIS A 91 -5.43 -0.93 9.87
N PRO A 92 -6.51 -1.72 9.82
CA PRO A 92 -7.84 -1.18 10.01
C PRO A 92 -8.03 -0.64 11.46
N PRO A 93 -8.75 0.47 11.65
CA PRO A 93 -9.17 1.43 10.61
C PRO A 93 -8.00 2.32 10.18
N ALA A 94 -7.90 2.63 8.89
CA ALA A 94 -6.96 3.62 8.37
C ALA A 94 -7.59 4.46 7.25
N GLU A 95 -7.17 5.72 7.16
CA GLU A 95 -7.51 6.62 6.06
C GLU A 95 -6.35 6.68 5.06
N PHE A 96 -6.67 6.83 3.78
CA PHE A 96 -5.68 6.97 2.71
C PHE A 96 -5.80 8.35 2.08
N ARG A 97 -4.70 9.11 2.11
CA ARG A 97 -4.63 10.49 1.64
C ARG A 97 -4.02 10.59 0.25
N ALA A 98 -3.07 9.71 -0.07
CA ALA A 98 -2.28 9.77 -1.30
C ALA A 98 -2.60 8.68 -2.31
N THR A 99 -3.24 7.59 -1.89
CA THR A 99 -3.45 6.42 -2.73
C THR A 99 -4.95 6.18 -2.98
N ASP A 100 -5.36 6.14 -4.25
CA ASP A 100 -6.78 5.94 -4.62
C ASP A 100 -7.07 4.51 -5.08
N ALA A 101 -6.07 3.81 -5.59
CA ALA A 101 -6.17 2.41 -6.00
C ALA A 101 -4.86 1.67 -5.71
N LEU A 102 -4.96 0.35 -5.52
CA LEU A 102 -3.82 -0.50 -5.17
C LEU A 102 -3.76 -1.72 -6.09
N LEU A 103 -2.62 -1.89 -6.76
CA LEU A 103 -2.22 -3.14 -7.40
C LEU A 103 -1.23 -3.86 -6.48
N THR A 104 -1.55 -5.08 -6.04
CA THR A 104 -0.71 -5.84 -5.10
C THR A 104 -0.85 -7.35 -5.31
N ASN A 105 -0.08 -8.16 -4.59
CA ASN A 105 -0.16 -9.61 -4.64
C ASN A 105 -1.18 -10.12 -3.60
N PHE A 106 -1.42 -11.43 -3.61
CA PHE A 106 -2.09 -12.11 -2.49
C PHE A 106 -1.08 -12.41 -1.36
N HIS A 107 -1.36 -11.90 -0.16
CA HIS A 107 -0.47 -11.96 1.00
C HIS A 107 -0.77 -13.15 1.90
N LEU A 108 0.17 -13.51 2.77
CA LEU A 108 -0.04 -14.61 3.71
C LEU A 108 -1.03 -14.19 4.82
N PRO A 109 -1.80 -15.14 5.38
CA PRO A 109 -2.61 -14.91 6.57
C PRO A 109 -1.75 -14.34 7.72
N ARG A 110 -2.35 -13.45 8.53
CA ARG A 110 -1.69 -12.85 9.71
C ARG A 110 -0.40 -12.05 9.37
N SER A 111 -0.32 -11.49 8.16
CA SER A 111 0.77 -10.59 7.76
C SER A 111 0.38 -9.11 7.90
N THR A 112 1.37 -8.26 8.15
CA THR A 112 1.23 -6.79 8.12
C THR A 112 0.70 -6.30 6.77
N LEU A 113 1.12 -6.94 5.69
CA LEU A 113 0.67 -6.64 4.33
C LEU A 113 -0.82 -6.93 4.13
N LEU A 114 -1.33 -8.03 4.67
CA LEU A 114 -2.77 -8.33 4.65
C LEU A 114 -3.56 -7.30 5.45
N MET A 115 -3.03 -6.82 6.58
CA MET A 115 -3.68 -5.76 7.36
C MET A 115 -3.78 -4.45 6.59
N LEU A 116 -2.70 -4.04 5.88
CA LEU A 116 -2.73 -2.86 5.02
C LEU A 116 -3.79 -3.01 3.92
N VAL A 117 -3.81 -4.16 3.25
CA VAL A 117 -4.81 -4.43 2.19
C VAL A 117 -6.23 -4.43 2.76
N ALA A 118 -6.46 -5.02 3.93
CA ALA A 118 -7.74 -4.98 4.62
C ALA A 118 -8.18 -3.55 4.93
N ALA A 119 -7.25 -2.70 5.39
CA ALA A 119 -7.55 -1.30 5.65
C ALA A 119 -7.91 -0.54 4.36
N PHE A 120 -7.19 -0.84 3.26
CA PHE A 120 -7.44 -0.25 1.95
C PHE A 120 -8.81 -0.64 1.37
N CYS A 121 -9.29 -1.85 1.65
CA CYS A 121 -10.59 -2.32 1.16
C CYS A 121 -11.80 -1.59 1.76
N ALA A 122 -11.67 -0.98 2.94
CA ALA A 122 -12.73 -0.18 3.53
C ALA A 122 -12.15 0.94 4.43
N PRO A 123 -11.62 2.02 3.82
CA PRO A 123 -10.99 3.12 4.54
C PRO A 123 -11.89 3.68 5.66
N GLY A 124 -11.28 4.05 6.79
CA GLY A 124 -11.99 4.57 7.97
C GLY A 124 -12.78 3.53 8.77
N SER A 125 -12.76 2.24 8.38
CA SER A 125 -13.54 1.18 9.04
C SER A 125 -12.75 -0.11 9.24
N THR A 126 -13.33 -1.06 9.98
CA THR A 126 -12.80 -2.43 10.14
C THR A 126 -13.42 -3.43 9.15
N GLY A 127 -14.40 -3.01 8.35
CA GLY A 127 -15.17 -3.89 7.46
C GLY A 127 -14.36 -4.52 6.33
N GLY A 128 -13.23 -3.91 5.97
CA GLY A 128 -12.38 -4.37 4.88
C GLY A 128 -11.70 -5.71 5.16
N LEU A 129 -11.56 -6.11 6.44
CA LEU A 129 -11.07 -7.44 6.80
C LEU A 129 -12.01 -8.54 6.31
N ARG A 130 -13.33 -8.36 6.47
CA ARG A 130 -14.29 -9.35 6.00
C ARG A 130 -14.25 -9.45 4.47
N LEU A 131 -14.25 -8.30 3.80
CA LEU A 131 -14.24 -8.20 2.34
C LEU A 131 -13.00 -8.90 1.75
N ILE A 132 -11.80 -8.64 2.29
CA ILE A 132 -10.58 -9.24 1.76
C ILE A 132 -10.51 -10.75 2.02
N LEU A 133 -11.02 -11.22 3.17
CA LEU A 133 -11.04 -12.66 3.49
C LEU A 133 -12.00 -13.42 2.57
N ASP A 134 -13.17 -12.85 2.27
CA ASP A 134 -14.12 -13.44 1.32
C ASP A 134 -13.51 -13.49 -0.09
N ALA A 135 -12.84 -12.42 -0.54
CA ALA A 135 -12.12 -12.40 -1.82
C ALA A 135 -10.97 -13.42 -1.87
N TYR A 136 -10.24 -13.64 -0.77
CA TYR A 136 -9.18 -14.64 -0.69
C TYR A 136 -9.73 -16.07 -0.74
N ALA A 137 -10.89 -16.32 -0.10
CA ALA A 137 -11.56 -17.62 -0.18
C ALA A 137 -11.95 -17.95 -1.63
N GLU A 138 -12.50 -16.97 -2.35
CA GLU A 138 -12.81 -17.10 -3.78
C GLU A 138 -11.54 -17.37 -4.61
N ALA A 139 -10.46 -16.61 -4.37
CA ALA A 139 -9.19 -16.80 -5.06
C ALA A 139 -8.61 -18.21 -4.85
N VAL A 140 -8.75 -18.78 -3.64
CA VAL A 140 -8.37 -20.17 -3.36
C VAL A 140 -9.24 -21.16 -4.13
N GLN A 141 -10.57 -20.98 -4.16
CA GLN A 141 -11.48 -21.83 -4.91
C GLN A 141 -11.16 -21.82 -6.41
N MET A 142 -10.83 -20.63 -6.94
CA MET A 142 -10.45 -20.40 -8.33
C MET A 142 -8.99 -20.72 -8.63
N ARG A 143 -8.24 -21.27 -7.67
CA ARG A 143 -6.84 -21.71 -7.81
C ARG A 143 -5.88 -20.61 -8.26
N TYR A 144 -6.09 -19.38 -7.79
CA TYR A 144 -5.11 -18.32 -7.94
C TYR A 144 -3.80 -18.70 -7.24
N ARG A 145 -2.70 -18.23 -7.78
CA ARG A 145 -1.35 -18.40 -7.22
C ARG A 145 -1.09 -17.27 -6.24
N PHE A 146 -0.61 -17.58 -5.05
CA PHE A 146 -0.40 -16.60 -3.98
C PHE A 146 1.08 -16.20 -3.88
N TYR A 147 1.34 -15.18 -3.05
CA TYR A 147 2.67 -14.75 -2.64
C TYR A 147 3.49 -14.01 -3.72
N SER A 148 4.81 -13.97 -3.56
CA SER A 148 5.72 -13.08 -4.30
C SER A 148 5.70 -13.26 -5.82
N TYR A 149 5.47 -14.49 -6.28
CA TYR A 149 5.48 -14.86 -7.70
C TYR A 149 4.11 -15.33 -8.21
N GLY A 150 3.06 -15.06 -7.43
CA GLY A 150 1.70 -15.44 -7.73
C GLY A 150 1.00 -14.49 -8.69
N ASP A 151 -0.32 -14.51 -8.62
CA ASP A 151 -1.20 -13.59 -9.32
C ASP A 151 -1.34 -12.27 -8.53
N ALA A 152 -1.96 -11.30 -9.19
CA ALA A 152 -2.15 -9.95 -8.64
C ALA A 152 -3.63 -9.65 -8.38
N MET A 153 -3.86 -8.69 -7.50
CA MET A 153 -5.14 -8.13 -7.14
C MET A 153 -5.10 -6.62 -7.37
N LEU A 154 -6.14 -6.09 -8.02
CA LEU A 154 -6.36 -4.66 -8.22
C LEU A 154 -7.57 -4.22 -7.40
N ILE A 155 -7.39 -3.25 -6.51
CA ILE A 155 -8.43 -2.66 -5.67
C ILE A 155 -8.67 -1.24 -6.18
N LEU A 156 -9.93 -0.89 -6.44
CA LEU A 156 -10.37 0.33 -7.13
C LEU A 156 -11.34 1.17 -6.30
#